data_AF-A0A6A0IBY2-F1
#
_entry.id   AF-A0A6A0IBY2-F1
#
_cell.length_a   1.000
_cell.length_b   1.000
_cell.length_c   1.000
_cell.angle_alpha   90.00
_cell.angle_beta   90.00
_cell.angle_gamma   90.00
#
_symmetry.space_group_name_H-M   'P 1'
#
loop_
_entity.id
_entity.type
_entity.pdbx_description
1 polymer ?
#
loop_
_entity_poly.entity_id
_entity_poly.type
_entity_poly.pdbx_seq_one_letter_code
_entity_poly.pdbx_strand_id
1 'polypeptide(L)' 'AGGARWSLAIEGKTYGPYTDEALKQMVASGQVLPTTMAWHPGAAGWAPLQTFPGFEATSPGMAPPPPPPPPAR' A
#
# COMPACT_ATOMS: atom_id res chain seq x y z
N ALA A 1 19.77 3.18 -7.55
CA ALA A 1 18.42 2.62 -7.80
C ALA A 1 17.75 2.38 -6.44
N GLY A 2 17.12 3.42 -5.89
CA GLY A 2 16.52 3.38 -4.54
C GLY A 2 15.11 2.81 -4.63
N GLY A 3 15.00 1.49 -4.48
CA GLY A 3 13.72 0.78 -4.52
C GLY A 3 12.76 1.26 -3.43
N ALA A 4 11.49 1.28 -3.79
CA ALA A 4 10.33 1.71 -3.02
C ALA A 4 10.25 1.17 -1.58
N ARG A 5 9.68 1.98 -0.67
CA ARG A 5 9.65 1.75 0.79
C ARG A 5 8.33 2.22 1.42
N TRP A 6 7.21 1.64 1.01
CA TRP A 6 5.91 2.00 1.56
C TRP A 6 5.58 1.21 2.83
N SER A 7 5.21 1.91 3.89
CA SER A 7 4.69 1.33 5.12
C SER A 7 3.20 1.62 5.23
N LEU A 8 2.43 0.64 5.71
CA LEU A 8 1.00 0.74 5.92
C LEU A 8 0.65 0.54 7.39
N ALA A 9 -0.26 1.33 7.92
CA ALA A 9 -0.79 1.16 9.27
C ALA A 9 -2.20 0.57 9.19
N ILE A 10 -2.33 -0.68 9.62
CA ILE A 10 -3.58 -1.44 9.62
C ILE A 10 -3.79 -1.95 11.05
N GLU A 11 -4.92 -1.60 11.67
CA GLU A 11 -5.27 -2.03 13.04
C GLU A 11 -4.18 -1.73 14.09
N GLY A 12 -3.49 -0.59 13.95
CA GLY A 12 -2.41 -0.18 14.86
C GLY A 12 -1.09 -0.93 14.65
N LYS A 13 -1.01 -1.83 13.66
CA LYS A 13 0.23 -2.51 13.26
C LYS A 13 0.76 -1.91 11.97
N THR A 14 2.09 -1.83 11.88
CA THR A 14 2.78 -1.40 10.67
C THR A 14 3.14 -2.60 9.81
N TYR A 15 2.76 -2.56 8.54
CA TYR A 15 3.05 -3.56 7.51
C TYR A 15 3.94 -2.95 6.43
N GLY A 16 4.89 -3.72 5.89
CA GLY A 16 5.83 -3.28 4.86
C GLY A 16 7.30 -3.46 5.26
N PRO A 17 8.26 -2.92 4.49
CA PRO A 17 8.07 -2.03 3.33
C PRO A 17 7.57 -2.75 2.07
N TYR A 18 6.59 -2.16 1.39
CA TYR A 18 6.09 -2.60 0.08
C TYR A 18 6.66 -1.73 -1.04
N THR A 19 6.75 -2.30 -2.23
CA THR A 19 7.05 -1.54 -3.44
C THR A 19 5.79 -0.86 -3.98
N ASP A 20 5.94 0.18 -4.81
CA ASP A 20 4.80 0.84 -5.45
C ASP A 20 3.91 -0.14 -6.21
N GLU A 21 4.51 -1.09 -6.95
CA GLU A 21 3.75 -2.13 -7.66
C GLU A 21 3.00 -3.05 -6.72
N ALA A 22 3.65 -3.57 -5.67
CA ALA A 22 2.99 -4.44 -4.69
C ALA A 22 1.84 -3.71 -4.00
N LEU A 23 2.05 -2.43 -3.66
CA LEU A 23 1.03 -1.60 -3.03
C LEU A 23 -0.16 -1.35 -3.96
N LYS A 24 0.09 -1.03 -5.23
CA LYS A 24 -0.95 -0.86 -6.25
C LYS A 24 -1.76 -2.15 -6.45
N GLN A 25 -1.09 -3.30 -6.50
CA GLN A 25 -1.78 -4.59 -6.57
C GLN A 25 -2.64 -4.83 -5.32
N MET A 26 -2.13 -4.55 -4.12
CA MET A 26 -2.89 -4.70 -2.89
C MET A 26 -4.12 -3.79 -2.81
N VAL A 27 -4.01 -2.55 -3.31
CA VAL A 27 -5.15 -1.63 -3.40
C VAL A 27 -6.16 -2.10 -4.45
N ALA A 28 -5.67 -2.53 -5.62
CA ALA A 28 -6.53 -3.10 -6.67
C ALA A 28 -7.25 -4.37 -6.22
N SER A 29 -6.60 -5.19 -5.38
CA SER A 29 -7.20 -6.37 -4.77
C SER A 29 -8.16 -6.06 -3.61
N GLY A 30 -8.27 -4.81 -3.18
CA GLY A 30 -9.04 -4.42 -2.00
C GLY A 30 -8.45 -4.92 -0.67
N GLN A 31 -7.22 -5.44 -0.69
CA GLN A 31 -6.49 -5.87 0.52
C GLN A 31 -6.03 -4.65 1.33
N VAL A 32 -5.78 -3.53 0.66
CA VAL A 32 -5.50 -2.24 1.28
C VAL A 32 -6.56 -1.26 0.83
N LEU A 33 -7.17 -0.59 1.80
CA LEU A 33 -8.15 0.42 1.50
C LEU A 33 -7.43 1.72 1.12
N PRO A 34 -7.99 2.52 0.19
CA PRO A 34 -7.50 3.87 -0.08
C PRO A 34 -7.49 4.77 1.17
N THR A 35 -8.26 4.41 2.21
CA THR A 35 -8.29 5.10 3.52
C THR A 35 -7.21 4.64 4.50
N THR A 36 -6.49 3.55 4.21
CA THR A 36 -5.40 3.05 5.05
C THR A 36 -4.28 4.07 5.13
N MET A 37 -3.78 4.34 6.35
CA MET A 37 -2.63 5.23 6.52
C MET A 37 -1.38 4.57 5.93
N ALA A 38 -0.75 5.27 5.02
CA ALA A 38 0.48 4.89 4.34
C ALA A 38 1.57 5.94 4.56
N TRP A 39 2.82 5.51 4.54
CA TRP A 39 3.97 6.37 4.62
C TRP A 39 5.07 5.85 3.69
N HIS A 40 5.86 6.74 3.13
CA HIS A 40 7.06 6.38 2.38
C HIS A 40 8.18 7.38 2.70
N PRO A 41 9.46 7.00 2.51
CA PRO A 41 10.56 7.94 2.63
C PRO A 41 10.37 9.06 1.61
N GLY A 42 10.28 10.29 2.11
CA GLY A 42 9.94 11.50 1.34
C GLY A 42 8.56 12.08 1.69
N ALA A 43 7.67 11.30 2.31
CA ALA A 43 6.41 11.82 2.85
C ALA A 43 6.64 12.59 4.16
N ALA A 44 5.93 13.70 4.33
CA ALA A 44 5.97 14.52 5.55
C ALA A 44 5.53 13.76 6.81
N GLY A 45 4.69 12.72 6.64
CA GLY A 45 4.18 11.87 7.70
C GLY A 45 3.22 10.85 7.13
N TRP A 46 2.64 10.03 8.00
CA TRP A 46 1.60 9.08 7.62
C TRP A 46 0.38 9.81 7.08
N ALA A 47 -0.09 9.42 5.90
CA ALA A 47 -1.27 9.99 5.29
C ALA A 47 -2.12 8.88 4.65
N PRO A 48 -3.44 9.05 4.47
CA PRO A 48 -4.27 8.05 3.80
C PRO A 48 -3.74 7.75 2.38
N LEU A 49 -3.74 6.49 1.96
CA LEU A 49 -3.12 6.08 0.71
C LEU A 49 -3.67 6.83 -0.52
N GLN A 50 -4.97 7.14 -0.52
CA GLN A 50 -5.63 7.94 -1.56
C GLN A 50 -5.12 9.38 -1.72
N THR A 51 -4.43 9.94 -0.71
CA THR A 51 -3.84 11.28 -0.83
C THR A 51 -2.56 11.28 -1.65
N PHE A 52 -1.98 10.09 -1.89
CA PHE A 52 -0.80 9.94 -2.71
C PHE A 52 -1.19 9.77 -4.19
N PRO A 53 -0.47 10.44 -5.11
CA PRO A 53 -0.77 10.36 -6.53
C PRO A 53 -0.63 8.92 -7.04
N GLY A 54 -1.62 8.47 -7.83
CA GLY A 54 -1.65 7.10 -8.36
C GLY A 54 -2.40 6.07 -7.51
N PHE A 55 -2.99 6.50 -6.38
CA PHE A 55 -3.88 5.69 -5.53
C PHE A 55 -5.28 6.33 -5.38
N GLU A 56 -5.59 7.36 -6.18
CA GLU A 56 -6.75 8.25 -6.03
C GLU A 56 -8.10 7.57 -6.35
N ALA A 57 -8.10 6.51 -7.15
CA ALA A 57 -9.32 5.81 -7.54
C ALA A 57 -9.00 4.40 -8.03
N THR A 58 -9.03 3.41 -7.13
CA THR A 58 -9.10 2.02 -7.57
C THR A 58 -10.49 1.49 -7.26
N SER A 59 -11.34 1.55 -8.29
CA SER A 59 -12.68 0.99 -8.28
C SER A 59 -12.61 -0.53 -8.03
N PRO A 60 -13.38 -1.07 -7.07
CA PRO A 60 -13.39 -2.50 -6.76
C PRO A 60 -14.18 -3.23 -7.87
N GLY A 61 -13.51 -3.62 -8.95
CA GLY A 61 -14.18 -4.23 -10.10
C GLY A 61 -13.52 -5.48 -10.68
N MET A 62 -12.20 -5.63 -10.57
CA MET A 62 -11.49 -6.79 -11.11
C MET A 62 -10.16 -6.96 -10.38
N ALA A 63 -10.11 -7.92 -9.46
CA ALA A 63 -8.90 -8.27 -8.74
C ALA A 63 -8.52 -9.75 -8.99
N PRO A 64 -7.30 -10.05 -9.49
CA PRO A 64 -6.73 -11.39 -9.45
C PRO A 64 -6.39 -11.80 -8.00
N PRO A 65 -6.17 -13.11 -7.72
CA PRO A 65 -5.93 -13.61 -6.37
C PRO A 65 -4.72 -12.93 -5.70
N PRO A 66 -4.77 -12.74 -4.37
CA PRO A 66 -3.77 -11.97 -3.64
C PRO A 66 -2.38 -12.64 -3.75
N PRO A 67 -1.29 -11.86 -3.89
CA PRO A 67 0.06 -12.38 -3.82
C PRO A 67 0.35 -12.91 -2.40
N PRO A 68 1.16 -13.97 -2.27
CA PRO A 68 1.49 -14.54 -0.97
C PRO A 68 2.22 -13.50 -0.09
N PRO A 69 1.99 -13.51 1.24
CA PRO A 69 2.65 -12.58 2.15
C PRO A 69 4.17 -12.76 2.08
N PRO A 70 4.97 -11.68 2.15
CA PRO A 70 6.41 -11.79 2.18
C PRO A 70 6.86 -12.54 3.45
N PRO A 71 7.94 -13.34 3.37
CA PRO A 71 8.45 -14.07 4.53
C PRO A 71 8.94 -13.09 5.61
N ALA A 72 8.47 -13.27 6.84
CA ALA A 72 9.05 -12.61 8.00
C ALA A 72 10.49 -13.14 8.20
N ARG A 73 11.47 -12.25 8.32
CA ARG A 73 12.84 -12.61 8.75
C ARG A 73 12.89 -12.86 10.23
#